data_AF-A0A7G2C9Y1-F1
#
_entry.id   AF-A0A7G2C9Y1-F1
#
_cell.length_a   1.000
_cell.length_b   1.000
_cell.length_c   1.000
_cell.angle_alpha   90.00
_cell.angle_beta   90.00
_cell.angle_gamma   90.00
#
_symmetry.space_group_name_H-M   'P 1'
#
loop_
_entity.id
_entity.type
_entity.pdbx_description
1 polymer ?
#
loop_
_entity_poly.entity_id
_entity_poly.type
_entity_poly.pdbx_seq_one_letter_code
_entity_poly.pdbx_strand_id
1 'polypeptide(L)'
;MKERATKEGQQWCARVLALMKARPDAMAEGDLSCEVVTSFLEELSPLQEIHPEAPEILFRCCRAVIAQAEVSQLMRLYRVVSQLPKVPFLLFRILGKCVMRGASQMPADHALLWLELYVHQNIRDDGVAKVLLKRVTDGAATALDVKTLDARVRKCAVFFGQSSQFQKVKQKAASTNKKKKKKVISYDYSNFV
;
A
#
# COMPACT_ATOMS: atom_id res chain seq x y z
N MET A 1 -21.71 -14.11 28.37
CA MET A 1 -20.70 -13.04 28.59
C MET A 1 -20.14 -12.45 27.29
N LYS A 2 -19.86 -13.22 26.23
CA LYS A 2 -19.38 -12.68 24.93
C LYS A 2 -20.36 -11.72 24.22
N GLU A 3 -21.67 -11.88 24.40
CA GLU A 3 -22.71 -11.02 23.79
C GLU A 3 -22.88 -9.62 24.42
N ARG A 4 -22.45 -9.42 25.67
CA ARG A 4 -22.49 -8.08 26.30
C ARG A 4 -21.33 -7.21 25.83
N ALA A 5 -20.14 -7.81 25.67
CA ALA A 5 -18.97 -7.15 25.12
C ALA A 5 -19.19 -6.66 23.67
N THR A 6 -19.97 -7.41 22.86
CA THR A 6 -20.33 -6.96 21.50
C THR A 6 -21.35 -5.83 21.51
N LYS A 7 -22.36 -5.85 22.38
CA LYS A 7 -23.34 -4.75 22.47
C LYS A 7 -22.73 -3.45 23.00
N GLU A 8 -21.87 -3.53 24.02
CA GLU A 8 -21.15 -2.35 24.54
C GLU A 8 -20.17 -1.79 23.50
N GLY A 9 -19.44 -2.67 22.80
CA GLY A 9 -18.57 -2.28 21.69
C GLY A 9 -19.33 -1.59 20.54
N GLN A 10 -20.48 -2.14 20.13
CA GLN A 10 -21.35 -1.53 19.13
C GLN A 10 -21.88 -0.15 19.57
N GLN A 11 -22.34 -0.03 20.83
CA GLN A 11 -22.83 1.25 21.36
C GLN A 11 -21.72 2.30 21.50
N TRP A 12 -20.50 1.87 21.84
CA TRP A 12 -19.34 2.75 21.85
C TRP A 12 -19.00 3.22 20.42
N CYS A 13 -18.96 2.32 19.45
CA CYS A 13 -18.71 2.66 18.03
C CYS A 13 -19.75 3.63 17.49
N ALA A 14 -21.04 3.37 17.74
CA ALA A 14 -22.12 4.25 17.32
C ALA A 14 -21.99 5.67 17.90
N ARG A 15 -21.59 5.79 19.17
CA ARG A 15 -21.35 7.09 19.82
C ARG A 15 -20.16 7.83 19.20
N VAL A 16 -19.04 7.14 19.00
CA VAL A 16 -17.86 7.78 18.38
C VAL A 16 -18.15 8.21 16.95
N LEU A 17 -18.85 7.39 16.17
CA LEU A 17 -19.26 7.76 14.81
C LEU A 17 -20.23 8.93 14.79
N ALA A 18 -21.18 9.01 15.73
CA ALA A 18 -22.07 10.16 15.85
C ALA A 18 -21.30 11.45 16.17
N LEU A 19 -20.31 11.38 17.07
CA LEU A 19 -19.43 12.51 17.38
C LEU A 19 -18.59 12.95 16.17
N MET A 20 -18.02 12.01 15.42
CA MET A 20 -17.25 12.29 14.20
C MET A 20 -18.13 12.86 13.09
N LYS A 21 -19.38 12.38 12.94
CA LYS A 21 -20.36 12.94 12.01
C LYS A 21 -20.71 14.39 12.38
N ALA A 22 -20.86 14.69 13.66
CA ALA A 22 -21.18 16.03 14.15
C ALA A 22 -19.99 17.01 14.02
N ARG A 23 -18.76 16.50 13.89
CA ARG A 23 -17.54 17.30 13.79
C ARG A 23 -16.59 16.78 12.69
N PRO A 24 -16.94 16.98 11.41
CA PRO A 24 -16.20 16.41 10.29
C PRO A 24 -14.77 16.92 10.16
N ASP A 25 -14.47 18.12 10.68
CA ASP A 25 -13.16 18.78 10.55
C ASP A 25 -12.40 18.94 11.90
N ALA A 26 -12.89 18.34 12.99
CA ALA A 26 -12.42 18.71 14.33
C ALA A 26 -11.17 18.01 14.84
N MET A 27 -10.58 17.08 14.09
CA MET A 27 -9.31 16.48 14.51
C MET A 27 -8.17 17.23 13.84
N ALA A 28 -7.83 18.35 14.47
CA ALA A 28 -6.71 19.19 14.07
C ALA A 28 -5.38 18.42 14.19
N GLU A 29 -4.40 18.85 13.40
CA GLU A 29 -3.00 18.41 13.52
C GLU A 29 -2.53 18.61 14.98
N GLY A 30 -2.20 17.51 15.67
CA GLY A 30 -1.68 17.54 17.05
C GLY A 30 -2.58 16.89 18.11
N ASP A 31 -3.88 16.78 17.89
CA ASP A 31 -4.81 16.19 18.87
C ASP A 31 -4.87 14.66 18.82
N LEU A 32 -4.49 14.07 17.68
CA LEU A 32 -4.56 12.63 17.45
C LEU A 32 -3.39 12.14 16.60
N SER A 33 -2.73 11.06 17.03
CA SER A 33 -1.64 10.46 16.27
C SER A 33 -2.17 9.49 15.20
N CYS A 34 -1.41 9.31 14.11
CA CYS A 34 -1.76 8.34 13.08
C CYS A 34 -1.82 6.90 13.62
N GLU A 35 -1.06 6.59 14.68
CA GLU A 35 -1.14 5.30 15.35
C GLU A 35 -2.49 5.07 16.01
N VAL A 36 -3.01 6.07 16.73
CA VAL A 36 -4.32 5.98 17.38
C VAL A 36 -5.42 5.80 16.34
N VAL A 37 -5.38 6.57 15.24
CA VAL A 37 -6.33 6.43 14.12
C VAL A 37 -6.28 5.03 13.52
N THR A 38 -5.08 4.47 13.35
CA THR A 38 -4.90 3.15 12.75
C THR A 38 -5.41 2.06 13.67
N SER A 39 -5.12 2.12 14.97
CA SER A 39 -5.65 1.18 15.97
C SER A 39 -7.18 1.23 16.02
N PHE A 40 -7.77 2.43 15.97
CA PHE A 40 -9.22 2.60 15.94
C PHE A 40 -9.85 1.98 14.67
N LEU A 41 -9.20 2.14 13.51
CA LEU A 41 -9.60 1.50 12.26
C LEU A 41 -9.52 -0.03 12.33
N GLU A 42 -8.49 -0.58 12.98
CA GLU A 42 -8.33 -2.02 13.20
C GLU A 42 -9.43 -2.58 14.12
N GLU A 43 -9.78 -1.86 15.19
CA GLU A 43 -10.86 -2.23 16.12
C GLU A 43 -12.24 -2.21 15.47
N LEU A 44 -12.44 -1.35 14.48
CA LEU A 44 -13.70 -1.23 13.74
C LEU A 44 -13.85 -2.20 12.58
N SER A 45 -12.75 -2.75 12.07
CA SER A 45 -12.80 -3.69 10.94
C SER A 45 -13.79 -4.85 11.19
N PRO A 46 -13.81 -5.52 12.36
CA PRO A 46 -14.77 -6.58 12.66
C PRO A 46 -16.23 -6.12 12.75
N LEU A 47 -16.48 -4.81 12.91
CA LEU A 47 -17.82 -4.23 13.08
C LEU A 47 -18.36 -3.62 11.80
N GLN A 48 -17.66 -3.81 10.67
CA GLN A 48 -18.04 -3.23 9.39
C GLN A 48 -19.40 -3.71 8.89
N GLU A 49 -19.81 -4.94 9.19
CA GLU A 49 -21.14 -5.46 8.84
C GLU A 49 -22.27 -4.66 9.50
N ILE A 50 -21.99 -4.05 10.65
CA ILE A 50 -22.95 -3.30 11.46
C ILE A 50 -22.89 -1.81 11.14
N HIS A 51 -21.69 -1.28 10.91
CA HIS A 51 -21.44 0.12 10.58
C HIS A 51 -20.60 0.25 9.30
N PRO A 52 -21.19 -0.01 8.12
CA PRO A 52 -20.46 -0.01 6.85
C PRO A 52 -19.87 1.36 6.50
N GLU A 53 -20.46 2.45 7.00
CA GLU A 53 -20.00 3.81 6.76
C GLU A 53 -18.85 4.26 7.69
N ALA A 54 -18.55 3.48 8.73
CA ALA A 54 -17.58 3.85 9.76
C ALA A 54 -16.18 4.17 9.21
N PRO A 55 -15.59 3.35 8.32
CA PRO A 55 -14.27 3.63 7.78
C PRO A 55 -14.25 4.95 7.02
N GLU A 56 -15.23 5.21 6.15
CA GLU A 56 -15.28 6.43 5.35
C GLU A 56 -15.32 7.69 6.22
N ILE A 57 -16.14 7.69 7.28
CA ILE A 57 -16.24 8.80 8.21
C ILE A 57 -14.92 9.04 8.91
N LEU A 58 -14.27 7.98 9.40
CA LEU A 58 -12.98 8.07 10.06
C LEU A 58 -11.91 8.64 9.15
N PHE A 59 -11.79 8.13 7.93
CA PHE A 59 -10.79 8.64 7.02
C PHE A 59 -11.06 10.09 6.63
N ARG A 60 -12.32 10.51 6.54
CA ARG A 60 -12.68 11.91 6.29
C ARG A 60 -12.26 12.79 7.46
N CYS A 61 -12.60 12.40 8.68
CA CYS A 61 -12.30 13.15 9.91
C CYS A 61 -10.80 13.16 10.25
N CYS A 62 -10.09 12.06 10.00
CA CYS A 62 -8.67 11.89 10.28
C CYS A 62 -7.77 12.18 9.08
N ARG A 63 -8.30 12.79 8.01
CA ARG A 63 -7.58 12.95 6.74
C ARG A 63 -6.21 13.60 6.92
N ALA A 64 -6.12 14.67 7.71
CA ALA A 64 -4.88 15.39 7.95
C ALA A 64 -3.85 14.51 8.66
N VAL A 65 -4.29 13.78 9.69
CA VAL A 65 -3.46 12.85 10.46
C VAL A 65 -2.95 11.70 9.59
N ILE A 66 -3.84 11.06 8.81
CA ILE A 66 -3.48 9.97 7.89
C ILE A 66 -2.54 10.48 6.78
N ALA A 67 -2.71 11.73 6.34
CA ALA A 67 -1.82 12.34 5.36
C ALA A 67 -0.36 12.41 5.86
N GLN A 68 -0.10 12.32 7.17
CA GLN A 68 1.22 12.28 7.77
C GLN A 68 1.77 10.85 7.99
N ALA A 69 1.02 9.81 7.63
CA ALA A 69 1.40 8.42 7.89
C ALA A 69 2.82 8.08 7.37
N GLU A 70 3.58 7.38 8.22
CA GLU A 70 4.88 6.80 7.92
C GLU A 70 4.74 5.43 7.25
N VAL A 71 5.85 4.92 6.69
CA VAL A 71 5.87 3.62 6.00
C VAL A 71 5.44 2.46 6.89
N SER A 72 5.81 2.48 8.17
CA SER A 72 5.40 1.48 9.18
C SER A 72 3.88 1.45 9.36
N GLN A 73 3.24 2.63 9.37
CA GLN A 73 1.80 2.81 9.54
C GLN A 73 1.02 2.50 8.26
N LEU A 74 1.61 2.78 7.09
CA LEU A 74 1.00 2.44 5.80
C LEU A 74 0.64 0.96 5.70
N MET A 75 1.47 0.05 6.20
CA MET A 75 1.14 -1.39 6.13
C MET A 75 0.00 -1.82 7.05
N ARG A 76 -0.16 -1.15 8.19
CA ARG A 76 -1.32 -1.37 9.05
C ARG A 76 -2.60 -0.82 8.40
N LEU A 77 -2.53 0.39 7.84
CA LEU A 77 -3.62 0.95 7.04
C LEU A 77 -3.99 0.05 5.85
N TYR A 78 -3.00 -0.52 5.15
CA TYR A 78 -3.23 -1.49 4.08
C TYR A 78 -4.05 -2.70 4.57
N ARG A 79 -3.73 -3.27 5.74
CA ARG A 79 -4.45 -4.44 6.28
C ARG A 79 -5.92 -4.13 6.51
N VAL A 80 -6.23 -2.95 7.05
CA VAL A 80 -7.63 -2.55 7.25
C VAL A 80 -8.31 -2.29 5.91
N VAL A 81 -7.70 -1.46 5.05
CA VAL A 81 -8.31 -1.04 3.78
C VAL A 81 -8.53 -2.21 2.82
N SER A 82 -7.64 -3.21 2.81
CA SER A 82 -7.77 -4.40 1.96
C SER A 82 -8.88 -5.35 2.38
N GLN A 83 -9.38 -5.24 3.62
CA GLN A 83 -10.54 -6.00 4.11
C GLN A 83 -11.87 -5.33 3.75
N LEU A 84 -11.85 -4.05 3.37
CA LEU A 84 -13.07 -3.32 3.04
C LEU A 84 -13.61 -3.80 1.67
N PRO A 85 -14.88 -4.22 1.57
CA PRO A 85 -15.49 -4.68 0.32
C PRO A 85 -15.52 -3.58 -0.75
N LYS A 86 -15.63 -2.32 -0.32
CA LYS A 86 -15.55 -1.15 -1.20
C LYS A 86 -14.90 0.00 -0.45
N VAL A 87 -13.87 0.57 -1.05
CA VAL A 87 -13.14 1.71 -0.49
C VAL A 87 -13.48 2.95 -1.32
N PRO A 88 -14.01 4.03 -0.71
CA PRO A 88 -14.30 5.26 -1.43
C PRO A 88 -13.07 5.84 -2.12
N PHE A 89 -13.25 6.35 -3.35
CA PHE A 89 -12.18 6.93 -4.16
C PHE A 89 -11.40 8.04 -3.43
N LEU A 90 -12.11 8.85 -2.62
CA LEU A 90 -11.50 9.91 -1.83
C LEU A 90 -10.40 9.38 -0.89
N LEU A 91 -10.56 8.17 -0.37
CA LEU A 91 -9.60 7.54 0.51
C LEU A 91 -8.31 7.19 -0.23
N PHE A 92 -8.46 6.63 -1.43
CA PHE A 92 -7.32 6.35 -2.30
C PHE A 92 -6.56 7.60 -2.70
N ARG A 93 -7.23 8.75 -2.87
CA ARG A 93 -6.55 10.02 -3.12
C ARG A 93 -5.69 10.48 -1.93
N ILE A 94 -6.14 10.23 -0.70
CA ILE A 94 -5.38 10.55 0.52
C ILE A 94 -4.20 9.58 0.67
N LEU A 95 -4.51 8.28 0.65
CA LEU A 95 -3.53 7.21 0.78
C LEU A 95 -2.48 7.25 -0.33
N GLY A 96 -2.87 7.57 -1.57
CA GLY A 96 -1.98 7.67 -2.72
C GLY A 96 -0.85 8.67 -2.50
N LYS A 97 -1.13 9.83 -1.90
CA LYS A 97 -0.09 10.81 -1.54
C LYS A 97 0.90 10.25 -0.53
N CYS A 98 0.41 9.59 0.52
CA CYS A 98 1.25 8.98 1.55
C CYS A 98 2.11 7.85 0.98
N VAL A 99 1.49 6.99 0.17
CA VAL A 99 2.14 5.87 -0.51
C VAL A 99 3.24 6.37 -1.44
N MET A 100 2.97 7.39 -2.26
CA MET A 100 3.99 7.99 -3.12
C MET A 100 5.17 8.57 -2.34
N ARG A 101 4.90 9.27 -1.23
CA ARG A 101 5.95 9.83 -0.35
C ARG A 101 6.80 8.73 0.29
N GLY A 102 6.18 7.65 0.74
CA GLY A 102 6.86 6.53 1.40
C GLY A 102 7.46 5.48 0.46
N ALA A 103 7.17 5.53 -0.84
CA ALA A 103 7.51 4.47 -1.79
C ALA A 103 9.02 4.18 -1.89
N SER A 104 9.88 5.19 -1.76
CA SER A 104 11.34 5.00 -1.84
C SER A 104 11.89 4.14 -0.71
N GLN A 105 11.29 4.23 0.47
CA GLN A 105 11.69 3.50 1.69
C GLN A 105 10.90 2.20 1.88
N MET A 106 9.74 2.07 1.22
CA MET A 106 8.89 0.89 1.29
C MET A 106 9.56 -0.35 0.66
N PRO A 107 9.52 -1.54 1.28
CA PRO A 107 9.96 -2.78 0.64
C PRO A 107 9.21 -3.07 -0.67
N ALA A 108 9.85 -3.78 -1.61
CA ALA A 108 9.26 -4.09 -2.91
C ALA A 108 7.97 -4.92 -2.78
N ASP A 109 7.92 -5.88 -1.85
CA ASP A 109 6.72 -6.69 -1.61
C ASP A 109 5.56 -5.85 -1.10
N HIS A 110 5.83 -4.89 -0.20
CA HIS A 110 4.82 -3.95 0.28
C HIS A 110 4.31 -3.05 -0.85
N ALA A 111 5.20 -2.57 -1.72
CA ALA A 111 4.81 -1.78 -2.89
C ALA A 111 3.92 -2.58 -3.87
N LEU A 112 4.18 -3.88 -4.04
CA LEU A 112 3.35 -4.77 -4.85
C LEU A 112 1.96 -4.98 -4.22
N LEU A 113 1.88 -5.18 -2.90
CA LEU A 113 0.60 -5.31 -2.19
C LEU A 113 -0.28 -4.06 -2.41
N TRP A 114 0.31 -2.86 -2.31
CA TRP A 114 -0.40 -1.61 -2.60
C TRP A 114 -0.88 -1.53 -4.05
N LEU A 115 -0.05 -1.90 -5.04
CA LEU A 115 -0.49 -1.95 -6.45
C LEU A 115 -1.70 -2.87 -6.65
N GLU A 116 -1.65 -4.06 -6.05
CA GLU A 116 -2.73 -5.03 -6.17
C GLU A 116 -4.02 -4.56 -5.52
N LEU A 117 -3.94 -3.81 -4.41
CA LEU A 117 -5.11 -3.22 -3.79
C LEU A 117 -5.81 -2.22 -4.73
N TYR A 118 -5.05 -1.37 -5.43
CA TYR A 118 -5.64 -0.47 -6.42
C TYR A 118 -6.30 -1.24 -7.57
N VAL A 119 -5.67 -2.31 -8.06
CA VAL A 119 -6.26 -3.18 -9.10
C VAL A 119 -7.53 -3.86 -8.58
N HIS A 120 -7.50 -4.40 -7.36
CA HIS A 120 -8.62 -5.11 -6.74
C HIS A 120 -9.83 -4.20 -6.54
N GLN A 121 -9.59 -2.95 -6.11
CA GLN A 121 -10.65 -1.95 -5.91
C GLN A 121 -11.01 -1.20 -7.22
N ASN A 122 -10.42 -1.60 -8.35
CA ASN A 122 -10.61 -0.99 -9.66
C ASN A 122 -10.36 0.53 -9.67
N ILE A 123 -9.31 0.97 -8.98
CA ILE A 123 -8.92 2.37 -8.84
C ILE A 123 -7.72 2.65 -9.73
N ARG A 124 -7.87 3.61 -10.63
CA ARG A 124 -6.81 4.05 -11.53
C ARG A 124 -6.16 5.35 -11.05
N ASP A 125 -4.94 5.24 -10.55
CA ASP A 125 -4.06 6.37 -10.26
C ASP A 125 -2.69 6.11 -10.91
N ASP A 126 -2.49 6.68 -12.10
CA ASP A 126 -1.29 6.43 -12.91
C ASP A 126 -0.02 6.99 -12.24
N GLY A 127 -0.15 8.00 -11.38
CA GLY A 127 0.96 8.59 -10.61
C GLY A 127 1.45 7.65 -9.53
N VAL A 128 0.53 7.12 -8.71
CA VAL A 128 0.82 6.09 -7.71
C VAL A 128 1.37 4.83 -8.39
N ALA A 129 0.73 4.39 -9.47
CA ALA A 129 1.13 3.19 -10.20
C ALA A 129 2.57 3.28 -10.72
N LYS A 130 2.95 4.42 -11.33
CA LYS A 130 4.30 4.64 -11.84
C LYS A 130 5.35 4.55 -10.73
N VAL A 131 5.09 5.17 -9.58
CA VAL A 131 6.02 5.21 -8.44
C VAL A 131 6.18 3.82 -7.84
N LEU A 132 5.07 3.11 -7.61
CA LEU A 132 5.11 1.77 -7.03
C LEU A 132 5.70 0.73 -7.99
N LEU A 133 5.35 0.76 -9.28
CA LEU A 133 5.91 -0.15 -10.29
C LEU A 133 7.42 0.03 -10.37
N LYS A 134 7.91 1.28 -10.37
CA LYS A 134 9.35 1.55 -10.32
C LYS A 134 9.98 0.92 -9.07
N ARG A 135 9.38 1.13 -7.89
CA ARG A 135 9.91 0.56 -6.64
C ARG A 135 9.98 -0.96 -6.67
N VAL A 136 8.92 -1.62 -7.14
CA VAL A 136 8.88 -3.08 -7.27
C VAL A 136 9.96 -3.55 -8.24
N THR A 137 10.13 -2.88 -9.38
CA THR A 137 11.17 -3.26 -10.35
C THR A 137 12.59 -3.05 -9.85
N ASP A 138 12.84 -1.99 -9.07
CA ASP A 138 14.15 -1.71 -8.50
C ASP A 138 14.52 -2.77 -7.44
N GLY A 139 13.55 -3.27 -6.66
CA GLY A 139 13.77 -4.34 -5.68
C GLY A 139 13.77 -5.77 -6.25
N ALA A 140 13.08 -6.00 -7.37
CA ALA A 140 13.15 -7.28 -8.09
C ALA A 140 14.55 -7.57 -8.65
N ALA A 141 15.39 -6.55 -8.81
CA ALA A 141 16.79 -6.71 -9.20
C ALA A 141 17.67 -7.33 -8.10
N THR A 142 17.19 -7.38 -6.84
CA THR A 142 18.03 -7.72 -5.68
C THR A 142 17.57 -8.93 -4.85
N ALA A 143 16.28 -9.32 -4.79
CA ALA A 143 15.89 -10.30 -3.76
C ALA A 143 14.69 -11.25 -4.01
N LEU A 144 13.93 -11.14 -5.10
CA LEU A 144 12.72 -11.97 -5.27
C LEU A 144 12.81 -12.92 -6.45
N ASP A 145 12.31 -14.15 -6.24
CA ASP A 145 12.13 -15.16 -7.27
C ASP A 145 11.39 -14.53 -8.47
N VAL A 146 12.17 -14.30 -9.53
CA VAL A 146 11.83 -13.40 -10.63
C VAL A 146 10.57 -13.86 -11.36
N LYS A 147 10.14 -15.12 -11.22
CA LYS A 147 9.02 -15.71 -11.97
C LYS A 147 7.63 -15.39 -11.39
N THR A 148 7.43 -15.52 -10.09
CA THR A 148 6.13 -15.29 -9.42
C THR A 148 5.82 -13.80 -9.29
N LEU A 149 6.85 -12.98 -9.02
CA LEU A 149 6.73 -11.53 -9.02
C LEU A 149 6.31 -11.01 -10.41
N ASP A 150 6.77 -11.68 -11.47
CA ASP A 150 6.52 -11.27 -12.84
C ASP A 150 5.04 -11.29 -13.21
N ALA A 151 4.31 -12.34 -12.85
CA ALA A 151 2.90 -12.47 -13.24
C ALA A 151 2.03 -11.41 -12.56
N ARG A 152 2.23 -11.19 -11.25
CA ARG A 152 1.50 -10.19 -10.46
C ARG A 152 1.82 -8.77 -10.92
N VAL A 153 3.10 -8.46 -11.12
CA VAL A 153 3.53 -7.15 -11.62
C VAL A 153 3.05 -6.90 -13.04
N ARG A 154 3.09 -7.90 -13.93
CA ARG A 154 2.52 -7.77 -15.28
C ARG A 154 1.03 -7.47 -15.24
N LYS A 155 0.25 -8.18 -14.41
CA LYS A 155 -1.19 -7.92 -14.26
C LYS A 155 -1.44 -6.46 -13.84
N CYS A 156 -0.70 -5.96 -12.86
CA CYS A 156 -0.79 -4.56 -12.44
C CYS A 156 -0.36 -3.60 -13.57
N ALA A 157 0.77 -3.86 -14.23
CA ALA A 157 1.27 -3.01 -15.31
C ALA A 157 0.32 -2.96 -16.53
N VAL A 158 -0.40 -4.04 -16.83
CA VAL A 158 -1.44 -4.07 -17.87
C VAL A 158 -2.63 -3.22 -17.45
N PHE A 159 -3.12 -3.36 -16.21
CA PHE A 159 -4.24 -2.58 -15.69
C PHE A 159 -4.00 -1.06 -15.79
N PHE A 160 -2.78 -0.60 -15.47
CA PHE A 160 -2.41 0.82 -15.55
C PHE A 160 -1.89 1.27 -16.93
N GLY A 161 -1.88 0.39 -17.95
CA GLY A 161 -1.35 0.70 -19.28
C GLY A 161 0.17 0.99 -19.32
N GLN A 162 0.93 0.54 -18.32
CA GLN A 162 2.38 0.76 -18.20
C GLN A 162 3.23 -0.47 -18.62
N SER A 163 2.64 -1.38 -19.40
CA SER A 163 3.27 -2.64 -19.83
C SER A 163 4.58 -2.43 -20.58
N SER A 164 4.67 -1.36 -21.39
CA SER A 164 5.87 -1.02 -22.18
C SER A 164 7.04 -0.53 -21.32
N GLN A 165 6.78 0.17 -20.21
CA GLN A 165 7.81 0.60 -19.27
C GLN A 165 8.42 -0.59 -18.53
N PHE A 166 7.58 -1.56 -18.13
CA PHE A 166 8.02 -2.79 -17.49
C PHE A 166 8.89 -3.68 -18.41
N GLN A 167 8.54 -3.77 -19.70
CA GLN A 167 9.35 -4.50 -20.69
C GLN A 167 10.76 -3.90 -20.87
N LYS A 168 10.89 -2.57 -20.87
CA LYS A 168 12.21 -1.89 -20.96
C LYS A 168 13.10 -2.20 -19.75
N VAL A 169 12.52 -2.25 -18.55
CA VAL A 169 13.29 -2.57 -17.32
C VAL A 169 13.83 -4.00 -17.36
N LYS A 170 13.04 -4.96 -17.84
CA LYS A 170 13.51 -6.34 -18.06
C LYS A 170 14.65 -6.45 -19.06
N GLN A 171 14.55 -5.75 -20.19
CA GLN A 171 15.64 -5.74 -21.18
C GLN A 171 16.92 -5.14 -20.59
N LYS A 172 16.80 -4.09 -19.76
CA LYS A 172 17.93 -3.51 -19.03
C LYS A 172 18.51 -4.45 -17.97
N ALA A 173 17.68 -5.13 -17.18
CA ALA A 173 18.12 -6.12 -16.21
C ALA A 173 18.82 -7.33 -16.89
N ALA A 174 18.24 -7.84 -17.98
CA ALA A 174 18.80 -8.95 -18.76
C ALA A 174 20.17 -8.59 -19.39
N SER A 175 20.30 -7.37 -19.95
CA SER A 175 21.57 -6.88 -20.50
C SER A 175 22.63 -6.60 -19.42
N THR A 176 22.22 -6.16 -18.24
CA THR A 176 23.12 -5.96 -17.09
C THR A 176 23.63 -7.30 -16.53
N ASN A 177 22.76 -8.31 -16.46
CA ASN A 177 23.17 -9.68 -16.10
C ASN A 177 24.10 -10.32 -17.15
N LYS A 178 23.87 -10.03 -18.44
CA LYS A 178 24.75 -10.48 -19.53
C LYS A 178 26.15 -9.84 -19.46
N LYS A 179 26.23 -8.56 -19.05
CA LYS A 179 27.51 -7.86 -18.80
C LYS A 179 28.23 -8.37 -17.55
N LYS A 180 27.52 -8.70 -16.46
CA LYS A 180 28.11 -9.34 -15.28
C LYS A 180 28.63 -10.75 -15.59
N LYS A 181 27.89 -11.58 -16.31
CA LYS A 181 28.37 -12.90 -16.77
C LYS A 181 29.59 -12.80 -17.70
N LYS A 182 29.64 -11.79 -18.59
CA LYS A 182 30.84 -11.53 -19.42
C LYS A 182 32.07 -11.05 -18.62
N LYS A 183 31.89 -10.42 -17.46
CA LYS A 183 33.00 -9.99 -16.59
C LYS A 183 33.58 -11.10 -15.70
N VAL A 184 32.93 -12.27 -15.62
CA VAL A 184 33.34 -13.39 -14.73
C VAL A 184 34.13 -14.47 -15.49
N ILE A 185 34.43 -14.29 -16.77
CA ILE A 185 35.26 -15.24 -17.53
C ILE A 185 36.38 -14.47 -18.25
N SER A 186 37.47 -14.22 -17.55
CA SER A 186 38.84 -14.31 -18.07
C SER A 186 39.83 -14.02 -16.93
N TYR A 187 40.13 -15.02 -16.11
CA TYR A 187 41.48 -15.13 -15.54
C TYR A 187 42.14 -16.28 -16.30
N ASP A 188 42.98 -15.89 -17.25
CA ASP A 188 43.85 -16.81 -17.98
C ASP A 188 45.00 -17.16 -17.03
N TYR A 189 45.02 -18.40 -16.54
CA TYR A 189 46.06 -18.94 -15.65
C TYR A 189 47.23 -19.54 -16.47
N SER A 190 47.56 -18.97 -17.62
CA SER A 190 48.63 -19.46 -18.49
C SER A 190 50.02 -18.85 -18.22
N ASN A 191 50.21 -18.08 -17.14
CA ASN A 191 51.50 -17.49 -16.76
C ASN A 191 51.93 -17.83 -15.32
N PHE A 192 51.98 -19.11 -14.98
CA PHE A 192 52.86 -19.59 -13.91
C PHE A 192 53.72 -20.73 -14.48
N VAL A 193 54.92 -20.35 -14.93
CA VAL A 193 56.09 -21.21 -15.08
C VAL A 193 57.01 -20.91 -13.91
#